data_AF-A0AA36CM10-F1
#
_entry.id   AF-A0AA36CM10-F1
#
_cell.length_a   1.000
_cell.length_b   1.000
_cell.length_c   1.000
_cell.angle_alpha   90.00
_cell.angle_beta   90.00
_cell.angle_gamma   90.00
#
_symmetry.space_group_name_H-M   'P 1'
#
loop_
_entity.id
_entity.type
_entity.pdbx_description
1 polymer ?
#
loop_
_entity_poly.entity_id
_entity_poly.type
_entity_poly.pdbx_seq_one_letter_code
_entity_poly.pdbx_strand_id
1 'polypeptide(L)'
;VLSPRALAFVAEYFTTPYGLVLRVDPLTGRIIESYHDTKGETMPSISMALETTDGRLYLGSDTNYFLGRLENKYLFKKNLF
;
A
#
# COMPACT_ATOMS: atom_id res chain seq x y z
N VAL A 1 32.20 14.56 -1.69
CA VAL A 1 31.83 13.17 -1.35
C VAL A 1 30.84 13.23 -0.19
N LEU A 2 29.67 12.60 -0.31
CA LEU A 2 28.67 12.61 0.76
C LEU A 2 29.18 11.84 1.98
N SER A 3 28.80 12.27 3.19
CA SER A 3 29.13 11.52 4.39
C SER A 3 28.37 10.18 4.39
N PRO A 4 28.88 9.14 5.08
CA PRO A 4 28.20 7.85 5.21
C PRO A 4 26.75 7.98 5.72
N ARG A 5 26.50 8.95 6.59
CA ARG A 5 25.17 9.23 7.16
C ARG A 5 24.22 9.85 6.14
N ALA A 6 24.71 10.75 5.28
CA ALA A 6 23.94 11.31 4.18
C ALA A 6 23.64 10.27 3.10
N LEU A 7 24.58 9.37 2.82
CA LEU A 7 24.36 8.21 1.95
C LEU A 7 23.28 7.26 2.49
N ALA A 8 23.30 6.97 3.80
CA ALA A 8 22.28 6.15 4.44
C ALA A 8 20.88 6.78 4.36
N PHE A 9 20.77 8.09 4.63
CA PHE A 9 19.50 8.81 4.52
C PHE A 9 18.95 8.82 3.08
N VAL A 10 19.82 9.03 2.09
CA VAL A 10 19.45 8.97 0.67
C VAL A 10 19.03 7.55 0.28
N ALA A 11 19.78 6.53 0.72
CA ALA A 11 19.41 5.14 0.49
C ALA A 11 18.07 4.79 1.14
N GLU A 12 17.84 5.25 2.37
CA GLU A 12 16.58 5.05 3.11
C GLU A 12 15.39 5.69 2.40
N TYR A 13 15.58 6.91 1.87
CA TYR A 13 14.61 7.60 1.03
C TYR A 13 14.29 6.82 -0.27
N PHE A 14 15.27 6.15 -0.88
CA PHE A 14 15.03 5.28 -2.04
C PHE A 14 14.47 3.90 -1.66
N THR A 15 14.52 3.52 -0.39
CA THR A 15 13.86 2.31 0.15
C THR A 15 12.50 2.60 0.78
N THR A 16 11.91 3.78 0.53
CA THR A 16 10.65 4.22 1.14
C THR A 16 9.64 3.07 1.18
N PRO A 17 9.14 2.69 2.37
CA PRO A 17 8.23 1.56 2.50
C PRO A 17 7.00 1.82 1.64
N TYR A 18 6.74 0.94 0.68
CA TYR A 18 5.49 0.95 -0.06
C TYR A 18 4.38 0.53 0.89
N GLY A 19 3.29 1.30 0.92
CA GLY A 19 2.07 0.87 1.61
C GLY A 19 1.60 -0.46 1.01
N LEU A 20 1.44 -1.48 1.85
CA LEU A 20 1.00 -2.82 1.45
C LEU A 20 -0.38 -3.09 2.03
N VAL A 21 -1.33 -3.41 1.15
CA VAL A 21 -2.65 -3.92 1.56
C VAL A 21 -2.80 -5.34 1.03
N LEU A 22 -3.09 -6.28 1.93
CA LEU A 22 -3.29 -7.69 1.58
C LEU A 22 -4.75 -8.06 1.73
N ARG A 23 -5.32 -8.68 0.69
CA ARG A 23 -6.58 -9.40 0.84
C ARG A 23 -6.27 -10.84 1.23
N VAL A 24 -6.89 -11.29 2.31
CA VAL A 24 -6.67 -12.61 2.89
C VAL A 24 -7.99 -13.37 2.87
N ASP A 25 -7.93 -14.65 2.53
CA ASP A 25 -9.04 -15.59 2.73
C ASP A 25 -9.29 -15.75 4.25
N PRO A 26 -10.48 -15.39 4.75
CA PRO A 26 -10.75 -15.40 6.18
C PRO A 26 -10.84 -16.82 6.77
N LEU A 27 -11.04 -17.84 5.93
CA LEU A 27 -11.12 -19.24 6.34
C LEU A 27 -9.75 -19.91 6.37
N THR A 28 -8.89 -19.61 5.38
CA THR A 28 -7.60 -20.30 5.20
C THR A 28 -6.39 -19.48 5.61
N GLY A 29 -6.54 -18.17 5.80
CA GLY A 29 -5.44 -17.25 6.07
C GLY A 29 -4.53 -17.02 4.85
N ARG A 30 -4.87 -17.53 3.67
CA ARG A 30 -4.07 -17.37 2.46
C ARG A 30 -4.23 -15.98 1.89
N ILE A 31 -3.12 -15.38 1.46
CA ILE A 31 -3.15 -14.15 0.67
C ILE A 31 -3.77 -14.47 -0.69
N ILE A 32 -4.83 -13.76 -1.04
CA ILE A 32 -5.50 -13.91 -2.34
C ILE A 32 -5.21 -12.75 -3.28
N GLU A 33 -4.88 -11.57 -2.73
CA GLU A 33 -4.44 -10.39 -3.48
C GLU A 33 -3.49 -9.53 -2.65
N SER A 34 -2.62 -8.78 -3.34
CA SER A 34 -1.77 -7.77 -2.74
C SER A 34 -1.82 -6.48 -3.55
N TYR A 35 -2.01 -5.36 -2.87
CA TYR A 35 -2.04 -4.02 -3.46
C TYR A 35 -0.81 -3.26 -2.97
N HIS A 36 -0.04 -2.74 -3.93
CA HIS A 36 1.21 -2.01 -3.69
C HIS A 36 1.08 -0.62 -4.28
N ASP A 37 1.49 0.39 -3.52
CA ASP A 37 1.67 1.72 -4.10
C ASP A 37 2.88 1.72 -5.04
N THR A 38 2.66 2.10 -6.31
CA THR A 38 3.70 2.18 -7.35
C THR A 38 4.10 3.61 -7.68
N LYS A 39 3.40 4.60 -7.13
CA LYS A 39 3.62 6.03 -7.40
C LYS A 39 4.41 6.73 -6.30
N GLY A 40 4.62 6.06 -5.15
CA GLY A 40 5.32 6.64 -4.01
C GLY A 40 4.50 7.70 -3.27
N GLU A 41 3.18 7.68 -3.43
CA GLU A 41 2.22 8.51 -2.70
C GLU A 41 1.84 7.87 -1.34
N THR A 42 2.73 7.01 -0.81
CA THR A 42 2.52 6.08 0.30
C THR A 42 1.59 6.64 1.37
N MET A 43 0.48 5.93 1.61
CA MET A 43 -0.36 6.18 2.77
C MET A 43 0.18 5.37 3.97
N PRO A 44 0.76 6.00 4.99
CA PRO A 44 1.26 5.29 6.16
C PRO A 44 0.09 4.79 7.02
N SER A 45 0.36 3.79 7.88
CA SER A 45 -0.54 3.40 8.97
C SER A 45 -2.00 3.12 8.56
N ILE A 46 -2.20 2.44 7.42
CA ILE A 46 -3.53 2.02 6.99
C ILE A 46 -4.11 1.08 8.04
N SER A 47 -5.23 1.47 8.65
CA SER A 47 -5.94 0.69 9.67
C SER A 47 -7.27 0.14 9.18
N MET A 48 -7.75 0.62 8.03
CA MET A 48 -9.02 0.19 7.46
C MET A 48 -8.98 0.17 5.92
N ALA A 49 -9.62 -0.85 5.34
CA ALA A 49 -9.84 -0.96 3.91
C ALA A 49 -11.31 -1.33 3.65
N LEU A 50 -11.99 -0.54 2.80
CA LEU A 50 -13.38 -0.73 2.42
C LEU A 50 -13.49 -0.88 0.91
N GLU A 51 -13.97 -2.04 0.47
CA GLU A 51 -14.24 -2.31 -0.94
C GLU A 51 -15.71 -2.01 -1.25
N THR A 52 -15.96 -1.18 -2.27
CA THR A 52 -17.30 -0.84 -2.74
C THR A 52 -17.77 -1.80 -3.84
N THR A 53 -19.08 -1.86 -4.08
CA THR A 53 -19.69 -2.77 -5.05
C THR A 53 -19.23 -2.53 -6.49
N ASP A 54 -18.77 -1.33 -6.81
CA ASP A 54 -18.18 -0.93 -8.09
C ASP A 54 -16.68 -1.29 -8.24
N GLY A 55 -16.08 -1.93 -7.22
CA GLY A 55 -14.70 -2.39 -7.24
C GLY A 55 -13.65 -1.33 -6.90
N ARG A 56 -14.05 -0.20 -6.30
CA ARG A 56 -13.10 0.76 -5.70
C ARG A 56 -12.71 0.31 -4.30
N LEU A 57 -11.48 0.64 -3.91
CA LEU A 57 -10.96 0.40 -2.56
C LEU A 57 -10.66 1.74 -1.89
N TYR A 58 -11.30 1.98 -0.74
CA TYR A 58 -11.01 3.12 0.11
C TYR A 58 -10.14 2.69 1.27
N LEU A 59 -9.09 3.46 1.52
CA LEU A 59 -8.11 3.21 2.57
C LEU A 59 -8.22 4.32 3.61
N GLY A 60 -8.38 3.90 4.86
CA GLY A 60 -8.47 4.77 6.02
C GLY A 60 -7.32 4.53 6.99
N SER A 61 -7.00 5.55 7.76
CA SER A 61 -6.10 5.48 8.89
C SER A 61 -6.70 6.28 10.04
N ASP A 62 -6.43 5.84 11.26
CA ASP A 62 -6.74 6.57 12.50
C ASP A 62 -5.77 7.74 12.75
N THR A 63 -4.69 7.83 11.98
CA THR A 63 -3.62 8.83 12.14
C THR A 63 -3.47 9.76 10.94
N ASN A 64 -4.07 9.44 9.78
CA ASN A 64 -4.01 10.31 8.60
C ASN A 64 -5.22 11.25 8.50
N TYR A 65 -4.99 12.45 7.98
CA TYR A 65 -6.04 13.45 7.72
C TYR A 65 -6.70 13.32 6.34
N PHE A 66 -6.38 12.26 5.59
CA PHE A 66 -6.89 12.01 4.25
C PHE A 66 -7.27 10.54 4.07
N LEU A 67 -8.11 10.28 3.08
CA LEU A 67 -8.48 8.93 2.64
C LEU A 67 -7.75 8.61 1.33
N GLY A 68 -7.19 7.40 1.26
CA GLY A 68 -6.67 6.85 0.01
C GLY A 68 -7.78 6.23 -0.82
N ARG A 69 -7.72 6.36 -2.15
CA ARG A 69 -8.64 5.68 -3.07
C ARG A 69 -7.88 4.98 -4.17
N LEU A 70 -8.15 3.70 -4.36
CA LEU A 70 -7.74 2.94 -5.54
C LEU A 70 -8.90 2.91 -6.54
N GLU A 71 -8.71 3.58 -7.69
CA GLU A 71 -9.78 3.80 -8.68
C GLU A 71 -10.30 2.53 -9.33
N ASN A 72 -9.45 1.52 -9.52
CA ASN A 72 -9.88 0.34 -10.26
C ASN A 72 -9.03 -0.89 -9.94
N LYS A 73 -9.51 -1.75 -9.03
CA LYS A 73 -8.86 -3.03 -8.72
C LYS A 73 -8.67 -3.93 -9.95
N TYR A 74 -9.56 -3.81 -10.95
CA TYR A 74 -9.53 -4.63 -12.16
C TYR A 74 -8.46 -4.21 -13.17
N LEU A 75 -7.79 -3.07 -12.98
CA LEU A 75 -6.68 -2.59 -13.80
C LEU A 75 -5.30 -2.90 -13.20
N PHE A 76 -5.24 -3.26 -11.92
CA PHE A 76 -4.00 -3.72 -11.28
C PHE A 76 -3.88 -5.23 -11.50
N LYS A 77 -2.81 -5.65 -12.20
CA LYS A 77 -2.55 -7.07 -12.45
C LYS A 77 -2.56 -7.83 -11.13
N LYS A 78 -3.44 -8.83 -11.06
CA LYS A 78 -3.42 -9.90 -10.07
C LYS A 78 -2.07 -10.61 -10.14
N ASN A 79 -1.14 -10.26 -9.27
CA ASN A 79 0.01 -11.10 -9.00
C ASN A 79 -0.46 -12.19 -8.04
N LEU A 80 -0.73 -13.37 -8.59
CA LEU A 80 -0.82 -14.59 -7.81
C LEU A 80 0.60 -14.92 -7.36
N PHE A 81 0.80 -15.04 -6.05
CA PHE A 81 1.96 -15.75 -5.51
C PHE A 81 1.85 -17.24 -5.85
#